data_AF-A0A973ASJ5-F1
#
_entry.id   AF-A0A973ASJ5-F1
#
_cell.length_a   1.000
_cell.length_b   1.000
_cell.length_c   1.000
_cell.angle_alpha   90.00
_cell.angle_beta   90.00
_cell.angle_gamma   90.00
#
_symmetry.space_group_name_H-M   'P 1'
#
loop_
_entity.id
_entity.type
_entity.pdbx_description
1 polymer ?
#
loop_
_entity_poly.entity_id
_entity_poly.type
_entity_poly.pdbx_seq_one_letter_code
_entity_poly.pdbx_strand_id
1 'polypeptide(L)' 'MTTRQGTFVNIGERTNVTGSARFRKLIAEGNYEVALEVARQQVENGAQILDVNM' A
#
# COMPACT_ATOMS: atom_id res chain seq x y z
N MET A 1 15.78 -9.16 -32.13
CA MET A 1 16.02 -9.02 -30.68
C MET A 1 14.84 -8.27 -30.09
N THR A 2 13.94 -8.95 -29.38
CA THR A 2 12.86 -8.28 -28.64
C THR A 2 13.45 -7.70 -27.37
N THR A 3 13.62 -6.38 -27.33
CA THR A 3 13.99 -5.68 -26.11
C THR A 3 12.89 -5.92 -25.09
N ARG A 4 13.18 -6.68 -24.03
CA ARG A 4 12.25 -6.91 -22.93
C ARG A 4 12.15 -5.57 -22.16
N GLN A 5 11.22 -4.71 -22.55
CA GLN A 5 10.88 -3.54 -21.75
C GLN A 5 10.34 -4.06 -20.41
N GLY A 6 11.03 -3.75 -19.32
CA GLY A 6 10.53 -4.07 -17.99
C GLY A 6 9.17 -3.37 -17.79
N THR A 7 8.15 -4.13 -17.40
CA THR A 7 6.89 -3.55 -16.94
C THR A 7 7.16 -2.75 -15.68
N PHE A 8 6.76 -1.48 -15.65
CA PHE A 8 6.80 -0.68 -14.43
C PHE A 8 5.82 -1.28 -13.40
N VAL A 9 6.27 -1.41 -12.16
CA VAL A 9 5.47 -1.98 -11.06
C VAL A 9 5.35 -0.93 -9.98
N ASN A 10 4.13 -0.44 -9.77
CA ASN A 10 3.78 0.43 -8.66
C ASN A 10 3.70 -0.38 -7.37
N ILE A 11 4.45 0.05 -6.36
CA ILE A 11 4.38 -0.50 -5.00
C ILE A 11 3.66 0.53 -4.13
N GLY A 12 2.54 0.12 -3.51
CA GLY A 12 1.77 0.97 -2.60
C GLY A 12 2.47 1.08 -1.24
N GLU A 13 2.85 2.30 -0.86
CA GLU A 13 3.61 2.62 0.36
C GLU A 13 2.76 2.96 1.60
N ARG A 14 1.45 3.16 1.45
CA ARG A 14 0.61 3.79 2.50
C ARG A 14 0.22 2.86 3.64
N THR A 15 0.49 1.57 3.52
CA THR A 15 0.36 0.51 4.53
C THR A 15 1.60 0.45 5.43
N ASN A 16 2.06 1.62 5.91
CA ASN A 16 3.30 1.79 6.65
C ASN A 16 3.07 2.65 7.90
N VAL A 17 3.25 2.10 9.09
CA VAL A 17 3.01 2.79 10.38
C VAL A 17 3.95 3.97 10.60
N THR A 18 5.19 3.89 10.11
CA THR A 18 6.14 5.01 10.21
C THR A 18 5.82 6.12 9.19
N GLY A 19 5.56 5.73 7.94
CA GLY A 19 5.38 6.64 6.80
C GLY A 19 3.98 7.22 6.63
N SER A 20 2.94 6.61 7.23
CA SER A 20 1.54 7.01 7.05
C SER A 20 0.88 7.34 8.39
N ALA A 21 0.65 8.63 8.65
CA ALA A 21 -0.02 9.08 9.87
C ALA A 21 -1.44 8.50 10.01
N ARG A 22 -2.16 8.38 8.88
CA ARG A 22 -3.49 7.75 8.86
C ARG A 22 -3.39 6.27 9.23
N PHE A 23 -2.51 5.52 8.57
CA PHE A 23 -2.40 4.08 8.82
C PHE A 23 -1.94 3.79 10.26
N ARG A 24 -0.95 4.54 10.76
CA ARG A 24 -0.51 4.47 12.17
C ARG A 24 -1.66 4.62 13.16
N LYS A 25 -2.51 5.64 12.95
CA LYS A 25 -3.66 5.88 13.84
C LYS A 25 -4.60 4.68 13.84
N LEU A 26 -4.94 4.16 12.66
CA LEU A 26 -5.85 3.02 12.52
C LEU A 26 -5.31 1.76 13.20
N ILE A 27 -4.03 1.46 13.01
CA ILE A 27 -3.37 0.31 13.66
C ILE A 27 -3.33 0.48 15.18
N ALA A 28 -2.95 1.67 15.68
CA ALA A 28 -2.92 1.95 17.12
C ALA A 28 -4.29 1.85 17.78
N GLU A 29 -5.36 2.19 17.06
CA GLU A 29 -6.75 2.11 17.51
C GLU A 29 -7.36 0.71 17.29
N GLY A 30 -6.63 -0.24 16.68
CA GLY A 30 -7.12 -1.58 16.36
C GLY A 30 -8.21 -1.60 15.27
N ASN A 31 -8.30 -0.53 14.47
CA ASN A 31 -9.37 -0.30 13.51
C ASN A 31 -9.01 -0.93 12.15
N TYR A 32 -8.87 -2.25 12.14
CA TYR A 32 -8.27 -3.01 11.02
C TYR A 32 -9.13 -3.03 9.77
N GLU A 33 -10.46 -2.98 9.88
CA GLU A 33 -11.35 -2.88 8.72
C GLU A 33 -11.05 -1.61 7.91
N VAL A 34 -10.90 -0.47 8.60
CA VAL A 34 -10.58 0.80 7.95
C VAL A 34 -9.12 0.82 7.46
N ALA A 35 -8.22 0.09 8.11
CA ALA A 35 -6.84 -0.09 7.63
C ALA A 35 -6.80 -0.91 6.32
N LEU A 36 -7.64 -1.93 6.18
CA LEU A 36 -7.79 -2.69 4.93
C LEU A 36 -8.31 -1.82 3.79
N GLU A 37 -9.17 -0.83 4.08
CA GLU A 37 -9.60 0.15 3.09
C GLU A 37 -8.44 1.00 2.54
N VAL A 38 -7.41 1.30 3.35
CA VAL A 38 -6.19 1.97 2.88
C VAL A 38 -5.45 1.08 1.87
N ALA A 39 -5.34 -0.22 2.15
CA ALA A 39 -4.72 -1.18 1.25
C ALA A 39 -5.51 -1.31 -0.07
N ARG A 40 -6.84 -1.49 0.02
CA ARG A 40 -7.73 -1.62 -1.14
C ARG A 40 -7.66 -0.39 -2.05
N GLN A 41 -7.71 0.81 -1.47
CA GLN A 41 -7.60 2.06 -2.25
C GLN A 41 -6.29 2.15 -3.02
N GLN A 42 -5.18 1.62 -2.51
CA GLN A 42 -3.92 1.62 -3.26
C GLN A 42 -3.98 0.72 -4.48
N VAL A 43 -4.58 -0.47 -4.36
CA VAL A 43 -4.78 -1.40 -5.48
C VAL A 43 -5.67 -0.77 -6.55
N GLU A 44 -6.78 -0.15 -6.14
CA GLU A 44 -7.70 0.55 -7.05
C GLU A 44 -7.06 1.74 -7.76
N ASN A 45 -6.07 2.36 -7.13
CA ASN A 45 -5.29 3.45 -7.70
C ASN A 45 -4.05 2.96 -8.48
N GLY A 46 -3.94 1.66 -8.76
CA GLY A 46 -2.94 1.09 -9.67
C GLY A 46 -1.70 0.50 -9.01
N ALA A 47 -1.66 0.38 -7.68
CA ALA A 47 -0.62 -0.40 -7.01
C ALA A 47 -0.78 -1.89 -7.35
N GLN A 48 0.28 -2.51 -7.85
CA GLN A 48 0.31 -3.94 -8.18
C GLN A 48 0.80 -4.78 -6.99
N ILE A 49 1.60 -4.17 -6.13
CA ILE A 49 2.12 -4.76 -4.88
C ILE A 49 1.87 -3.75 -3.76
N LEU A 50 1.66 -4.24 -2.55
CA LEU A 50 1.59 -3.41 -1.34
C LEU A 50 2.80 -3.70 -0.47
N ASP A 51 3.50 -2.64 -0.04
CA ASP A 51 4.50 -2.72 1.02
C ASP A 51 3.81 -2.64 2.38
N VAL A 52 4.20 -3.49 3.33
CA VAL A 52 3.60 -3.51 4.68
C VAL A 52 4.69 -3.34 5.73
N ASN A 53 4.56 -2.29 6.53
CA ASN A 53 5.48 -1.96 7.62
C ASN A 53 4.67 -1.59 8.88
N MET A 54 4.95 -2.29 9.97
CA MET A 54 4.20 -2.25 11.24
C MET A 54 5.00 -1.56 12.34
#